data_AF-X1Q545-F1
#
_entry.id   AF-X1Q545-F1
#
_cell.length_a   1.000
_cell.length_b   1.000
_cell.length_c   1.000
_cell.angle_alpha   90.00
_cell.angle_beta   90.00
_cell.angle_gamma   90.00
#
_symmetry.space_group_name_H-M   'P 1'
#
loop_
_entity.id
_entity.type
_entity.pdbx_description
1 polymer ?
#
loop_
_entity_poly.entity_id
_entity_poly.type
_entity_poly.pdbx_seq_one_letter_code
_entity_poly.pdbx_strand_id
1 'polypeptide(L)' 'MSTRLDEFRVCPACGYKRGFHSSFKKEKNGIKLIFICPNCGASFDIGLIENRIQELNPVRGNNY' A
#
# COMPACT_ATOMS: atom_id res chain seq x y z
N MET A 1 -18.62 22.44 4.89
CA MET A 1 -18.32 21.05 5.29
C MET A 1 -16.81 20.93 5.39
N SER A 2 -16.27 20.66 6.57
CA SER A 2 -14.83 20.45 6.74
C SER A 2 -14.45 19.13 6.06
N THR A 3 -13.64 19.20 5.01
CA THR A 3 -12.98 18.03 4.43
C THR A 3 -12.03 17.47 5.47
N ARG A 4 -12.49 16.53 6.31
CA ARG A 4 -11.56 15.68 7.05
C ARG A 4 -10.75 14.93 6.01
N LEU A 5 -9.45 15.16 6.01
CA LEU A 5 -8.50 14.30 5.34
C LEU A 5 -8.51 12.97 6.12
N ASP A 6 -9.32 12.02 5.66
CA ASP A 6 -9.40 10.71 6.31
C ASP A 6 -8.07 9.96 6.09
N GLU A 7 -7.32 9.77 7.17
CA GLU A 7 -6.03 9.07 7.16
C GLU A 7 -6.24 7.57 7.38
N PHE A 8 -5.88 6.74 6.40
CA PHE A 8 -5.88 5.28 6.55
C PHE A 8 -4.63 4.80 7.30
N ARG A 9 -4.64 4.93 8.64
CA ARG A 9 -3.52 4.50 9.52
C ARG A 9 -3.86 3.41 10.54
N VAL A 10 -5.15 3.15 10.77
CA VAL A 10 -5.63 2.15 11.73
C VAL A 10 -6.06 0.90 10.99
N CYS A 11 -5.53 -0.26 11.36
CA CYS A 11 -5.95 -1.54 10.81
C CYS A 11 -7.38 -1.86 11.24
N PRO A 12 -8.34 -2.00 10.30
CA PRO A 12 -9.72 -2.32 10.64
C PRO A 12 -9.90 -3.76 11.14
N ALA A 13 -8.92 -4.65 10.91
CA ALA A 13 -8.98 -6.04 11.35
C ALA A 13 -8.52 -6.25 12.81
N CYS A 14 -7.54 -5.48 13.30
CA CYS A 14 -6.97 -5.68 14.64
C CYS A 14 -6.72 -4.39 15.45
N GLY A 15 -7.05 -3.21 14.91
CA GLY A 15 -6.89 -1.94 15.61
C GLY A 15 -5.47 -1.37 15.70
N TYR A 16 -4.48 -1.98 15.04
CA TYR A 16 -3.10 -1.47 15.00
C TYR A 16 -3.03 -0.04 14.41
N LYS A 17 -2.30 0.89 15.03
CA LYS A 17 -2.41 2.34 14.73
C LYS A 17 -1.16 3.03 14.14
N ARG A 18 -0.09 2.27 13.87
CA ARG A 18 1.20 2.82 13.38
C ARG A 18 1.36 2.68 11.85
N GLY A 19 0.26 2.56 11.11
CA GLY A 19 0.29 2.43 9.66
C GLY A 19 0.55 1.00 9.17
N PHE A 20 0.94 0.88 7.90
CA PHE A 20 1.00 -0.36 7.14
C PHE A 20 2.34 -0.51 6.39
N HIS A 21 2.73 -1.75 6.12
CA HIS A 21 3.74 -2.03 5.09
C HIS A 21 3.09 -1.89 3.71
N SER A 22 3.83 -1.31 2.76
CA SER A 22 3.41 -1.21 1.36
C SER A 22 3.99 -2.37 0.56
N SER A 23 3.15 -3.04 -0.22
CA SER A 23 3.54 -4.10 -1.15
C SER A 23 3.06 -3.74 -2.56
N PHE A 24 3.90 -4.02 -3.55
CA PHE A 24 3.64 -3.76 -4.96
C PHE A 24 3.42 -5.08 -5.69
N LYS A 25 2.29 -5.21 -6.38
CA LYS A 25 1.92 -6.43 -7.10
C LYS A 25 1.69 -6.11 -8.57
N LYS A 26 2.36 -6.86 -9.47
CA LYS A 26 2.12 -6.75 -10.91
C LYS A 26 0.73 -7.30 -11.26
N GLU A 27 -0.03 -6.53 -12.03
CA GLU A 27 -1.33 -6.87 -12.60
C GLU A 27 -1.30 -6.63 -14.11
N LYS A 28 -2.35 -7.03 -14.85
CA LYS A 28 -2.39 -6.88 -16.32
C LYS A 28 -2.21 -5.43 -16.80
N ASN A 29 -2.70 -4.47 -16.03
CA ASN A 29 -2.79 -3.06 -16.41
C ASN A 29 -1.85 -2.16 -15.60
N GLY A 30 -0.80 -2.73 -15.00
CA GLY A 30 0.20 -1.97 -14.24
C GLY A 30 0.57 -2.61 -12.90
N ILE A 31 0.93 -1.78 -11.94
CA ILE A 31 1.33 -2.20 -10.59
C ILE A 31 0.31 -1.73 -9.57
N LYS A 32 -0.21 -2.67 -8.81
CA LYS A 32 -1.16 -2.45 -7.72
C LYS A 32 -0.45 -2.24 -6.40
N LEU A 33 -0.86 -1.22 -5.63
CA LEU A 33 -0.41 -1.00 -4.26
C LEU A 33 -1.34 -1.72 -3.28
N ILE A 34 -0.74 -2.50 -2.38
CA ILE A 34 -1.43 -3.25 -1.32
C ILE A 34 -0.83 -2.85 0.02
N PHE A 35 -1.68 -2.57 1.00
CA PHE A 35 -1.26 -2.32 2.38
C PHE A 35 -1.36 -3.60 3.22
N ILE A 36 -0.31 -3.92 3.96
CA ILE A 36 -0.25 -5.10 4.83
C ILE A 36 -0.09 -4.63 6.26
N CYS A 37 -0.98 -5.06 7.15
CA CYS A 37 -0.87 -4.76 8.57
C CYS A 37 0.34 -5.50 9.16
N PRO A 38 1.31 -4.79 9.79
CA PRO A 38 2.48 -5.43 10.37
C PRO A 38 2.16 -6.28 11.61
N ASN A 39 1.02 -6.04 12.26
CA ASN A 39 0.62 -6.77 13.47
C ASN A 39 -0.11 -8.08 13.18
N CYS A 40 -1.04 -8.09 12.22
CA CYS A 40 -1.91 -9.25 11.96
C CYS A 40 -1.77 -9.84 10.55
N GLY A 41 -0.98 -9.25 9.67
CA GLY A 41 -0.81 -9.71 8.29
C GLY A 41 -1.99 -9.45 7.35
N ALA A 42 -3.09 -8.87 7.83
CA ALA A 42 -4.24 -8.53 6.99
C ALA A 42 -3.82 -7.59 5.85
N SER A 43 -4.28 -7.91 4.64
CA SER A 43 -3.99 -7.16 3.41
C SER A 43 -5.20 -6.32 3.00
N PHE A 44 -4.95 -5.07 2.59
CA PHE A 44 -5.97 -4.11 2.20
C PHE A 44 -5.63 -3.55 0.81
N ASP A 45 -6.62 -3.65 -0.08
CA ASP A 45 -6.58 -3.05 -1.40
C ASP A 45 -7.35 -1.72 -1.38
N ILE A 46 -6.69 -0.65 -1.80
CA ILE A 46 -7.28 0.69 -1.88
C ILE A 46 -7.63 1.10 -3.32
N GLY A 47 -7.50 0.19 -4.29
CA GLY A 47 -7.80 0.45 -5.70
C GLY A 47 -6.75 1.27 -6.44
N LEU A 48 -5.59 1.56 -5.82
CA LEU A 48 -4.51 2.29 -6.47
C LEU A 48 -3.72 1.38 -7.41
N ILE A 49 -3.81 1.68 -8.71
CA ILE A 49 -3.06 1.01 -9.78
C ILE A 49 -2.24 2.07 -10.51
N GLU A 50 -0.91 1.93 -10.48
CA GLU A 50 0.01 2.72 -11.31
C GLU A 50 0.16 2.03 -12.66
N ASN A 51 -0.44 2.62 -13.69
CA ASN A 51 -0.49 2.05 -15.04
C ASN A 51 0.69 2.46 -15.94
N ARG A 52 1.53 3.43 -15.51
CA ARG A 52 2.72 3.86 -16.27
C ARG A 52 3.91 2.92 -16.06
N ILE A 53 3.89 2.09 -15.02
CA ILE A 53 4.93 1.10 -14.75
C ILE A 53 4.40 -0.29 -15.13
N GLN A 54 5.01 -0.91 -16.14
CA GLN A 54 4.58 -2.22 -16.66
C GLN A 54 5.39 -3.40 -16.10
N GLU A 55 6.53 -3.12 -15.48
CA GLU A 55 7.45 -4.13 -14.95
C GLU A 55 7.92 -3.76 -13.55
N LEU A 56 7.93 -4.75 -12.65
CA LEU A 56 8.43 -4.60 -11.29
C LEU A 56 9.85 -5.16 -11.20
N ASN A 57 10.80 -4.39 -11.73
CA ASN A 57 12.23 -4.71 -11.73
C ASN A 57 12.99 -3.68 -10.87
N PRO A 58 12.87 -3.72 -9.53
CA PRO A 58 13.52 -2.74 -8.67
C PRO A 58 15.04 -2.89 -8.73
N VAL A 59 15.74 -1.78 -8.89
CA VAL A 59 17.19 -1.70 -8.70
C VAL A 59 17.49 -1.24 -7.28
N ARG A 60 18.55 -1.79 -6.67
CA ARG A 60 19.01 -1.33 -5.35
C ARG A 60 19.48 0.11 -5.46
N GLY A 61 18.81 1.03 -4.75
CA GLY A 61 19.26 2.42 -4.63
C GLY A 61 20.54 2.54 -3.80
N ASN A 62 21.24 3.68 -3.92
CA ASN A 62 22.33 4.02 -3.01
C ASN A 62 21.79 4.05 -1.57
N ASN A 63 22.56 3.49 -0.62
CA ASN A 63 22.12 3.36 0.78
C ASN A 63 21.75 4.77 1.32
N TYR A 64 20.51 4.93 1.74
CA TYR A 64 19.96 6.13 2.38
C TYR A 64 19.98 5.98 3.90
#